data_AF-A0A9E0ASQ6-F1
#
_entry.id   AF-A0A9E0ASQ6-F1
#
_cell.length_a   1.000
_cell.length_b   1.000
_cell.length_c   1.000
_cell.angle_alpha   90.00
_cell.angle_beta   90.00
_cell.angle_gamma   90.00
#
_symmetry.space_group_name_H-M   'P 1'
#
loop_
_entity.id
_entity.type
_entity.pdbx_description
1 polymer ?
#
loop_
_entity_poly.entity_id
_entity_poly.type
_entity_poly.pdbx_seq_one_letter_code
_entity_poly.pdbx_strand_id
1 'polypeptide(L)'
;MRILRLYVWSALLTGLLFPKENSAQPWMKRPLTSGDEMVRKRPNLQDLSARFNEYWNSRTPSIDEGENAEEGGYQQFRRWEWFMKQRTWPSGDLPDPNILFREWKRTRDIRPVNNARMQSTNWTYVGPDVVPANGGGAGRLNVLRFNPVDNNILYLGSASGGLWKSIDGGSTWTALDDFLTALSVADIAINPRYPDSIYVATGDGYGYEVNGDFWGGTYSAGILVSPDGGVTWNPTGIAFTQDQNNIVQRLTINPQDPSIMLAATRYGLFRSTDAGVNWNSVRTSKHYDIEWGVGNPAKVFATTSSILYVSYNYGATWSPVQGGLCGGRSMIGTCEADSNRVYVLCENGNLWRSDDAGDSFTATTDPSSLVTFYGYYDGVLAVSPTDPDVVICAGMNIGRSDDGGQTWYQIGNMSWNDYIHVDNHSMDFAPGNGNIIFSGNDGGLFRSTNGGATWTDLSDQLHIKQYYRMGQSATNAGVIYAGAQDNGTDRLANGNWTQVFGADGMDCMVDYTDDDIAYVSYQYGALQRSTDGGNNFNDIAPSSGEWVTPFAIDPVDHNTIYAGYDQVYKSTNRGTNWNTIGPVAIGGGIIALAIAPSNPNYIYTAALDRIYMTSNGGASWNNITTGLPVGS
;
A
#
# COMPACT_ATOMS: atom_id res chain seq x y z
N MET A 1 67.83 -10.79 42.53
CA MET A 1 67.77 -11.92 41.58
C MET A 1 66.59 -12.81 42.00
N ARG A 2 65.57 -12.95 41.13
CA ARG A 2 64.28 -13.64 41.33
C ARG A 2 63.35 -13.08 42.42
N ILE A 3 62.16 -12.64 42.02
CA ILE A 3 60.92 -12.78 42.81
C ILE A 3 59.79 -13.24 41.86
N LEU A 4 59.26 -14.43 42.12
CA LEU A 4 58.01 -14.97 41.57
C LEU A 4 56.81 -14.16 42.09
N ARG A 5 55.80 -13.89 41.26
CA ARG A 5 54.37 -13.90 41.68
C ARG A 5 53.42 -14.28 40.54
N LEU A 6 52.65 -15.33 40.85
CA LEU A 6 51.26 -15.67 40.54
C LEU A 6 50.62 -15.30 39.18
N TYR A 7 50.21 -16.37 38.50
CA TYR A 7 49.16 -16.41 37.49
C TYR A 7 47.78 -16.17 38.11
N VAL A 8 47.00 -15.26 37.52
CA VAL A 8 45.53 -15.26 37.61
C VAL A 8 45.03 -15.27 36.17
N TRP A 9 44.22 -16.28 35.87
CA TRP A 9 43.53 -16.46 34.60
C TRP A 9 42.41 -15.41 34.47
N SER A 10 42.45 -14.60 33.41
CA SER A 10 41.28 -13.89 32.89
C SER A 10 40.88 -14.52 31.56
N ALA A 11 39.69 -15.13 31.55
CA ALA A 11 39.07 -15.69 30.37
C ALA A 11 38.79 -14.58 29.34
N LEU A 12 39.30 -14.76 28.12
CA LEU A 12 38.85 -14.04 26.94
C LEU A 12 37.40 -14.45 26.66
N LEU A 13 36.45 -13.61 27.05
CA LEU A 13 35.11 -13.63 26.49
C LEU A 13 35.20 -12.94 25.13
N THR A 14 35.44 -13.70 24.07
CA THR A 14 35.13 -13.27 22.71
C THR A 14 33.63 -13.10 22.63
N GLY A 15 33.15 -11.88 22.86
CA GLY A 15 31.82 -11.46 22.50
C GLY A 15 31.67 -11.63 21.00
N LEU A 16 31.03 -12.73 20.59
CA LEU A 16 30.36 -12.84 19.30
C LEU A 16 29.31 -11.73 19.28
N LEU A 17 29.73 -10.55 18.78
CA LEU A 17 28.81 -9.55 18.27
C LEU A 17 28.15 -10.20 17.05
N PHE A 18 27.01 -10.85 17.28
CA PHE A 18 26.07 -11.09 16.20
C PHE A 18 25.78 -9.72 15.59
N PRO A 19 26.02 -9.50 14.28
CA PRO A 19 25.49 -8.31 13.64
C PRO A 19 23.99 -8.31 13.91
N LYS A 20 23.46 -7.20 14.43
CA LYS A 20 22.03 -6.93 14.39
C LYS A 20 21.63 -7.08 12.93
N GLU A 21 20.99 -8.19 12.58
CA GLU A 21 20.29 -8.31 11.29
C GLU A 21 19.08 -7.37 11.36
N ASN A 22 19.33 -6.10 11.09
CA ASN A 22 18.31 -5.08 10.86
C ASN A 22 17.73 -5.31 9.46
N SER A 23 17.02 -6.42 9.27
CA SER A 23 16.04 -6.54 8.18
C SER A 23 14.67 -6.17 8.74
N ALA A 24 13.83 -5.48 7.96
CA ALA A 24 12.50 -5.06 8.42
C ALA A 24 11.60 -6.24 8.87
N GLN A 25 11.84 -7.48 8.41
CA GLN A 25 10.98 -8.65 8.68
C GLN A 25 11.74 -10.00 8.79
N PRO A 26 12.48 -10.23 9.89
CA PRO A 26 13.37 -11.40 10.04
C PRO A 26 12.65 -12.77 10.13
N TRP A 27 11.33 -12.80 10.30
CA TRP A 27 10.53 -14.03 10.37
C TRP A 27 10.35 -14.79 9.08
N MET A 28 10.54 -14.10 7.96
CA MET A 28 10.29 -14.68 6.64
C MET A 28 11.50 -15.43 6.08
N LYS A 29 12.66 -15.37 6.76
CA LYS A 29 13.90 -16.04 6.35
C LYS A 29 14.05 -17.48 6.86
N ARG A 30 13.10 -18.02 7.65
CA ARG A 30 13.22 -19.40 8.15
C ARG A 30 13.03 -20.41 7.01
N PRO A 31 13.97 -21.35 6.80
CA PRO A 31 13.76 -22.48 5.89
C PRO A 31 12.57 -23.32 6.35
N LEU A 32 11.79 -23.80 5.38
CA LEU A 32 10.72 -24.77 5.57
C LEU A 32 11.30 -26.02 6.26
N THR A 33 10.81 -26.37 7.44
CA THR A 33 11.21 -27.64 8.07
C THR A 33 10.35 -28.78 7.50
N SER A 34 11.03 -29.66 6.77
CA SER A 34 10.70 -31.07 6.45
C SER A 34 9.89 -31.40 5.18
N GLY A 35 10.47 -32.32 4.40
CA GLY A 35 9.82 -33.54 3.88
C GLY A 35 8.92 -33.45 2.66
N ASP A 36 7.99 -32.49 2.63
CA ASP A 36 6.93 -32.40 1.61
C ASP A 36 7.27 -31.43 0.46
N GLU A 37 8.50 -30.92 0.45
CA GLU A 37 8.97 -29.77 -0.34
C GLU A 37 8.97 -29.92 -1.87
N MET A 38 8.74 -31.10 -2.43
CA MET A 38 8.82 -31.28 -3.90
C MET A 38 7.47 -31.23 -4.64
N VAL A 39 6.33 -31.01 -3.96
CA VAL A 39 5.01 -31.15 -4.62
C VAL A 39 4.23 -29.85 -4.80
N ARG A 40 4.43 -28.81 -3.96
CA ARG A 40 3.63 -27.56 -4.06
C ARG A 40 4.44 -26.43 -4.71
N LYS A 41 4.00 -25.98 -5.88
CA LYS A 41 4.53 -24.80 -6.61
C LYS A 41 4.22 -23.46 -5.94
N ARG A 42 3.32 -23.42 -4.96
CA ARG A 42 2.86 -22.19 -4.28
C ARG A 42 2.81 -22.41 -2.76
N PRO A 43 3.13 -21.40 -1.95
CA PRO A 43 2.95 -21.42 -0.50
C PRO A 43 1.47 -21.52 -0.15
N ASN A 44 1.21 -22.13 1.00
CA ASN A 44 -0.12 -22.34 1.53
C ASN A 44 -0.47 -21.20 2.51
N LEU A 45 -1.71 -20.69 2.47
CA LEU A 45 -2.11 -19.57 3.33
C LEU A 45 -1.97 -19.91 4.82
N GLN A 46 -2.36 -21.12 5.23
CA GLN A 46 -2.29 -21.55 6.65
C GLN A 46 -0.83 -21.57 7.15
N ASP A 47 0.11 -22.03 6.31
CA ASP A 47 1.53 -22.04 6.64
C ASP A 47 2.11 -20.62 6.79
N LEU A 48 1.65 -19.68 5.96
CA LEU A 48 2.08 -18.29 6.01
C LEU A 48 1.55 -17.60 7.27
N SER A 49 0.24 -17.74 7.53
CA SER A 49 -0.42 -17.26 8.74
C SER A 49 0.26 -17.77 10.00
N ALA A 50 0.59 -19.07 10.06
CA ALA A 50 1.26 -19.67 11.22
C ALA A 50 2.62 -19.05 11.51
N ARG A 51 3.45 -18.80 10.48
CA ARG A 51 4.78 -18.17 10.64
C ARG A 51 4.69 -16.72 11.05
N PHE A 52 3.76 -15.99 10.44
CA PHE A 52 3.49 -14.60 10.80
C PHE A 52 3.12 -14.51 12.28
N ASN A 53 2.15 -15.32 12.71
CA ASN A 53 1.71 -15.36 14.10
C ASN A 53 2.87 -15.77 15.03
N GLU A 54 3.66 -16.80 14.70
CA GLU A 54 4.80 -17.21 15.53
C GLU A 54 5.79 -16.05 15.78
N TYR A 55 6.09 -15.26 14.76
CA TYR A 55 6.98 -14.11 14.93
C TYR A 55 6.35 -12.98 15.74
N TRP A 56 5.08 -12.68 15.45
CA TRP A 56 4.42 -11.55 16.07
C TRP A 56 3.88 -11.86 17.47
N ASN A 57 3.79 -13.12 17.89
CA ASN A 57 3.27 -13.54 19.19
C ASN A 57 3.88 -12.82 20.41
N SER A 58 5.14 -12.34 20.32
CA SER A 58 5.80 -11.57 21.39
C SER A 58 6.12 -10.12 21.00
N ARG A 59 5.56 -9.67 19.88
CA ARG A 59 5.87 -8.40 19.19
C ARG A 59 4.60 -7.69 18.71
N THR A 60 3.42 -8.24 18.98
CA THR A 60 2.15 -7.65 18.57
C THR A 60 2.08 -6.22 19.13
N PRO A 61 1.96 -5.19 18.27
CA PRO A 61 1.68 -3.85 18.72
C PRO A 61 0.41 -3.86 19.58
N SER A 62 0.36 -3.09 20.66
CA SER A 62 -0.86 -3.05 21.46
C SER A 62 -2.01 -2.45 20.65
N ILE A 63 -3.23 -2.98 20.83
CA ILE A 63 -4.45 -2.46 20.16
C ILE A 63 -4.67 -0.97 20.51
N ASP A 64 -4.10 -0.51 21.62
CA ASP A 64 -4.17 0.86 22.14
C ASP A 64 -3.11 1.82 21.55
N GLU A 65 -2.17 1.34 20.74
CA GLU A 65 -1.08 2.19 20.22
C GLU A 65 -1.47 3.10 19.03
N GLY A 66 -2.73 3.02 18.57
CA GLY A 66 -3.21 3.84 17.47
C GLY A 66 -2.30 3.71 16.25
N GLU A 67 -2.24 4.75 15.42
CA GLU A 67 -1.50 4.86 14.16
C GLU A 67 0.02 4.52 14.26
N ASN A 68 0.57 4.26 15.46
CA ASN A 68 1.95 3.79 15.64
C ASN A 68 2.12 2.26 15.45
N ALA A 69 1.04 1.50 15.29
CA ALA A 69 1.08 0.03 15.12
C ALA A 69 1.52 -0.44 13.73
N GLU A 70 2.03 0.45 12.87
CA GLU A 70 2.57 0.13 11.54
C GLU A 70 3.95 -0.54 11.59
N GLU A 71 4.56 -0.60 12.78
CA GLU A 71 5.89 -1.18 12.99
C GLU A 71 6.07 -2.55 12.31
N GLY A 72 6.90 -2.60 11.27
CA GLY A 72 7.40 -3.85 10.67
C GLY A 72 6.43 -4.59 9.75
N GLY A 73 5.35 -3.97 9.29
CA GLY A 73 4.50 -4.53 8.22
C GLY A 73 3.39 -5.48 8.68
N TYR A 74 3.05 -5.44 9.97
CA TYR A 74 2.03 -6.29 10.58
C TYR A 74 0.64 -6.08 9.94
N GLN A 75 0.22 -4.82 9.83
CA GLN A 75 -1.10 -4.44 9.32
C GLN A 75 -1.29 -4.82 7.85
N GLN A 76 -0.27 -4.62 7.02
CA GLN A 76 -0.26 -4.93 5.59
C GLN A 76 -0.40 -6.44 5.36
N PHE A 77 0.29 -7.27 6.15
CA PHE A 77 0.09 -8.72 6.11
C PHE A 77 -1.33 -9.09 6.55
N ARG A 78 -1.86 -8.51 7.62
CA ARG A 78 -3.20 -8.84 8.15
C ARG A 78 -4.32 -8.44 7.18
N ARG A 79 -4.18 -7.29 6.52
CA ARG A 79 -5.02 -6.83 5.41
C ARG A 79 -4.99 -7.80 4.23
N TRP A 80 -3.79 -8.18 3.78
CA TRP A 80 -3.61 -9.15 2.72
C TRP A 80 -4.19 -10.53 3.08
N GLU A 81 -3.92 -11.00 4.29
CA GLU A 81 -4.40 -12.28 4.82
C GLU A 81 -5.93 -12.30 4.84
N TRP A 82 -6.57 -11.25 5.36
CA TRP A 82 -8.03 -11.10 5.35
C TRP A 82 -8.62 -11.16 3.93
N PHE A 83 -7.98 -10.49 2.98
CA PHE A 83 -8.40 -10.51 1.58
C PHE A 83 -8.28 -11.91 0.96
N MET A 84 -7.17 -12.62 1.23
CA MET A 84 -6.91 -13.94 0.65
C MET A 84 -7.67 -15.07 1.33
N LYS A 85 -7.90 -15.00 2.64
CA LYS A 85 -8.70 -15.96 3.41
C LYS A 85 -10.07 -16.23 2.78
N GLN A 86 -10.70 -15.20 2.25
CA GLN A 86 -12.00 -15.28 1.59
C GLN A 86 -11.97 -15.91 0.18
N ARG A 87 -10.77 -16.17 -0.36
CA ARG A 87 -10.53 -16.58 -1.75
C ARG A 87 -9.69 -17.85 -1.87
N THR A 88 -9.31 -18.44 -0.74
CA THR A 88 -8.41 -19.60 -0.64
C THR A 88 -9.22 -20.87 -0.37
N TRP A 89 -8.80 -21.99 -0.96
CA TRP A 89 -9.46 -23.29 -0.78
C TRP A 89 -9.28 -23.85 0.63
N PRO A 90 -10.17 -24.73 1.12
CA PRO A 90 -10.05 -25.38 2.44
C PRO A 90 -8.67 -25.97 2.76
N SER A 91 -7.97 -26.43 1.73
CA SER A 91 -6.62 -26.97 1.83
C SER A 91 -5.56 -25.92 2.14
N GLY A 92 -5.88 -24.62 2.15
CA GLY A 92 -4.96 -23.49 2.20
C GLY A 92 -4.35 -23.12 0.83
N ASP A 93 -4.79 -23.78 -0.25
CA ASP A 93 -4.30 -23.51 -1.60
C ASP A 93 -4.87 -22.19 -2.12
N LEU A 94 -3.96 -21.27 -2.46
CA LEU A 94 -4.29 -19.97 -3.01
C LEU A 94 -4.96 -20.12 -4.39
N PRO A 95 -5.91 -19.22 -4.75
CA PRO A 95 -6.58 -19.26 -6.04
C PRO A 95 -5.60 -19.09 -7.20
N ASP A 96 -5.98 -19.54 -8.40
CA ASP A 96 -5.19 -19.27 -9.59
C ASP A 96 -5.12 -17.75 -9.86
N PRO A 97 -3.96 -17.09 -9.75
CA PRO A 97 -3.83 -15.63 -9.97
C PRO A 97 -4.27 -15.22 -11.39
N ASN A 98 -4.25 -16.15 -12.35
CA ASN A 98 -4.73 -15.89 -13.70
C ASN A 98 -6.25 -15.90 -13.88
N ILE A 99 -7.05 -16.37 -12.91
CA ILE A 99 -8.49 -16.58 -13.14
C ILE A 99 -9.21 -15.25 -13.44
N LEU A 100 -8.94 -14.22 -12.64
CA LEU A 100 -9.54 -12.89 -12.82
C LEU A 100 -9.06 -12.24 -14.11
N PHE A 101 -7.78 -12.38 -14.44
CA PHE A 101 -7.22 -11.84 -15.68
C PHE A 101 -7.78 -12.52 -16.94
N ARG A 102 -7.99 -13.84 -16.91
CA ARG A 102 -8.65 -14.57 -18.02
C ARG A 102 -10.10 -14.10 -18.19
N GLU A 103 -10.84 -13.93 -17.10
CA GLU A 103 -12.22 -13.44 -17.15
C GLU A 103 -12.30 -11.97 -17.55
N TRP A 104 -11.36 -11.12 -17.12
CA TRP A 104 -11.24 -9.75 -17.57
C TRP A 104 -10.98 -9.68 -19.08
N LYS A 105 -10.02 -10.46 -19.60
CA LYS A 105 -9.75 -10.55 -21.05
C LYS A 105 -11.00 -10.98 -21.80
N ARG A 106 -11.65 -12.05 -21.33
CA ARG A 106 -12.91 -12.54 -21.92
C ARG A 106 -13.97 -11.44 -21.94
N THR A 107 -14.15 -10.71 -20.83
CA THR A 107 -15.14 -9.63 -20.69
C THR A 107 -14.83 -8.47 -21.62
N ARG A 108 -13.57 -8.03 -21.71
CA ARG A 108 -13.11 -6.98 -22.63
C ARG A 108 -13.36 -7.38 -24.08
N ASP A 109 -13.02 -8.60 -24.45
CA ASP A 109 -13.14 -9.08 -25.84
C ASP A 109 -14.61 -9.24 -26.26
N ILE A 110 -15.54 -9.54 -25.33
CA ILE A 110 -17.00 -9.57 -25.59
C ILE A 110 -17.70 -8.22 -25.36
N ARG A 111 -17.05 -7.23 -24.72
CA ARG A 111 -17.64 -5.92 -24.37
C ARG A 111 -18.24 -5.17 -25.57
N PRO A 112 -17.62 -5.14 -26.77
CA PRO A 112 -18.24 -4.51 -27.94
C PRO A 112 -19.59 -5.12 -28.31
N VAL A 113 -19.74 -6.44 -28.10
CA VAL A 113 -20.98 -7.19 -28.37
C VAL A 113 -22.04 -6.93 -27.29
N ASN A 114 -21.62 -6.71 -26.04
CA ASN A 114 -22.51 -6.43 -24.91
C ASN A 114 -22.96 -4.97 -24.84
N ASN A 115 -22.10 -4.00 -25.17
CA ASN A 115 -22.48 -2.58 -25.23
C ASN A 115 -23.57 -2.31 -26.28
N ALA A 116 -23.58 -3.07 -27.39
CA ALA A 116 -24.66 -3.02 -28.37
C ALA A 116 -26.01 -3.58 -27.86
N ARG A 117 -26.03 -4.21 -26.69
CA ARG A 117 -27.20 -4.86 -26.06
C ARG A 117 -27.60 -4.25 -24.71
N MET A 118 -26.85 -3.28 -24.19
CA MET A 118 -27.15 -2.66 -22.89
C MET A 118 -28.21 -1.56 -23.03
N GLN A 119 -29.26 -1.62 -22.19
CA GLN A 119 -30.06 -0.43 -21.88
C GLN A 119 -29.19 0.59 -21.14
N SER A 120 -29.44 1.88 -21.35
CA SER A 120 -28.77 2.95 -20.61
C SER A 120 -28.94 2.74 -19.10
N THR A 121 -27.85 2.51 -18.38
CA THR A 121 -27.84 2.48 -16.93
C THR A 121 -27.61 3.89 -16.40
N ASN A 122 -28.31 4.26 -15.32
CA ASN A 122 -28.19 5.57 -14.66
C ASN A 122 -27.31 5.46 -13.40
N TRP A 123 -26.09 4.93 -13.54
CA TRP A 123 -25.13 5.00 -12.43
C TRP A 123 -24.68 6.45 -12.26
N THR A 124 -24.70 6.94 -11.03
CA THR A 124 -24.21 8.28 -10.68
C THR A 124 -23.15 8.15 -9.60
N TYR A 125 -22.08 8.91 -9.75
CA TYR A 125 -21.08 9.06 -8.70
C TYR A 125 -21.71 9.72 -7.46
N VAL A 126 -21.46 9.17 -6.27
CA VAL A 126 -22.02 9.65 -4.99
C VAL A 126 -20.97 10.35 -4.13
N GLY A 127 -19.70 10.35 -4.53
CA GLY A 127 -18.60 10.97 -3.80
C GLY A 127 -17.75 10.00 -2.97
N PRO A 128 -16.76 10.54 -2.25
CA PRO A 128 -16.45 11.98 -2.11
C PRO A 128 -15.74 12.60 -3.33
N ASP A 129 -16.24 13.74 -3.82
CA ASP A 129 -15.55 14.53 -4.88
C ASP A 129 -14.59 15.57 -4.31
N VAL A 130 -14.78 15.93 -3.05
CA VAL A 130 -13.90 16.80 -2.27
C VAL A 130 -13.39 15.96 -1.11
N VAL A 131 -12.11 16.08 -0.79
CA VAL A 131 -11.52 15.38 0.35
C VAL A 131 -12.38 15.67 1.59
N PRO A 132 -12.86 14.63 2.32
CA PRO A 132 -13.72 14.82 3.47
C PRO A 132 -13.13 15.81 4.49
N ALA A 133 -13.98 16.70 5.02
CA ALA A 133 -13.57 17.60 6.08
C ALA A 133 -13.12 16.81 7.32
N ASN A 134 -12.22 17.39 8.12
CA ASN A 134 -11.59 16.81 9.32
C ASN A 134 -10.52 15.75 9.09
N GLY A 135 -10.17 15.43 7.83
CA GLY A 135 -9.02 14.59 7.50
C GLY A 135 -9.37 13.37 6.65
N GLY A 136 -8.50 12.36 6.68
CA GLY A 136 -8.74 11.07 6.03
C GLY A 136 -8.58 11.05 4.52
N GLY A 137 -7.93 12.05 3.92
CA GLY A 137 -7.39 12.01 2.56
C GLY A 137 -8.31 11.56 1.41
N ALA A 138 -7.71 11.35 0.24
CA ALA A 138 -8.33 10.81 -0.96
C ALA A 138 -7.95 9.34 -1.23
N GLY A 139 -6.93 8.80 -0.57
CA GLY A 139 -6.39 7.45 -0.80
C GLY A 139 -4.99 7.43 -1.42
N ARG A 140 -4.43 6.23 -1.58
CA ARG A 140 -3.01 6.02 -1.85
C ARG A 140 -2.55 6.30 -3.27
N LEU A 141 -1.55 7.17 -3.39
CA LEU A 141 -0.78 7.41 -4.59
C LEU A 141 0.55 6.67 -4.58
N ASN A 142 0.89 6.05 -5.70
CA ASN A 142 2.16 5.36 -5.90
C ASN A 142 3.20 6.26 -6.58
N VAL A 143 2.77 7.11 -7.52
CA VAL A 143 3.71 7.86 -8.38
C VAL A 143 3.13 9.19 -8.85
N LEU A 144 3.97 10.22 -8.88
CA LEU A 144 3.74 11.51 -9.54
C LEU A 144 4.78 11.75 -10.64
N ARG A 145 4.35 12.25 -11.80
CA ARG A 145 5.25 12.75 -12.86
C ARG A 145 4.79 14.08 -13.42
N PHE A 146 5.76 14.97 -13.67
CA PHE A 146 5.56 16.20 -14.42
C PHE A 146 5.70 15.94 -15.92
N ASN A 147 4.87 16.60 -16.71
CA ASN A 147 5.15 16.72 -18.14
C ASN A 147 6.46 17.51 -18.33
N PRO A 148 7.39 17.02 -19.16
CA PRO A 148 8.73 17.60 -19.33
C PRO A 148 8.75 18.96 -20.07
N VAL A 149 7.60 19.39 -20.63
CA VAL A 149 7.48 20.66 -21.38
C VAL A 149 6.60 21.67 -20.65
N ASP A 150 5.57 21.22 -19.93
CA ASP A 150 4.65 22.07 -19.18
C ASP A 150 4.40 21.52 -17.78
N ASN A 151 5.01 22.16 -16.78
CA ASN A 151 4.94 21.75 -15.37
C ASN A 151 3.53 21.85 -14.76
N ASN A 152 2.54 22.45 -15.44
CA ASN A 152 1.15 22.40 -15.00
C ASN A 152 0.46 21.08 -15.35
N ILE A 153 1.02 20.30 -16.28
CA ILE A 153 0.50 18.99 -16.63
C ILE A 153 1.15 17.95 -15.74
N LEU A 154 0.34 17.31 -14.90
CA LEU A 154 0.76 16.29 -13.94
C LEU A 154 0.08 14.96 -14.25
N TYR A 155 0.78 13.87 -14.01
CA TYR A 155 0.23 12.52 -14.07
C TYR A 155 0.43 11.83 -12.73
N LEU A 156 -0.62 11.16 -12.26
CA LEU A 156 -0.63 10.41 -11.02
C LEU A 156 -1.00 8.95 -11.28
N GLY A 157 -0.26 8.03 -10.65
CA GLY A 157 -0.63 6.63 -10.57
C GLY A 157 -1.02 6.28 -9.15
N SER A 158 -2.18 5.63 -8.98
CA SER A 158 -2.68 5.21 -7.67
C SER A 158 -2.51 3.70 -7.45
N ALA A 159 -2.61 3.30 -6.19
CA ALA A 159 -2.52 1.91 -5.77
C ALA A 159 -3.67 1.02 -6.25
N SER A 160 -4.88 1.55 -6.44
CA SER A 160 -6.05 0.78 -6.86
C SER A 160 -7.11 1.58 -7.60
N GLY A 161 -6.91 2.88 -7.80
CA GLY A 161 -7.87 3.83 -8.38
C GLY A 161 -7.48 4.36 -9.77
N GLY A 162 -6.56 3.70 -10.48
CA GLY A 162 -6.20 4.07 -11.86
C GLY A 162 -5.15 5.17 -12.01
N LEU A 163 -5.12 5.70 -13.23
CA LEU A 163 -4.22 6.73 -13.72
C LEU A 163 -4.98 8.05 -13.88
N TRP A 164 -4.40 9.14 -13.39
CA TRP A 164 -5.02 10.47 -13.36
C TRP A 164 -4.13 11.52 -14.01
N LYS A 165 -4.76 12.55 -14.56
CA LYS A 165 -4.11 13.70 -15.19
C LYS A 165 -4.69 15.00 -14.69
N SER A 166 -3.80 15.95 -14.44
CA SER A 166 -4.12 17.37 -14.26
C SER A 166 -3.51 18.16 -15.43
N ILE A 167 -4.13 19.27 -15.80
CA ILE A 167 -3.58 20.24 -16.76
C ILE A 167 -3.40 21.65 -16.16
N ASP A 168 -3.65 21.81 -14.85
CA ASP A 168 -3.70 23.09 -14.15
C ASP A 168 -2.91 23.06 -12.81
N GLY A 169 -1.84 22.27 -12.77
CA GLY A 169 -0.91 22.20 -11.63
C GLY A 169 -1.46 21.44 -10.41
N GLY A 170 -2.45 20.57 -10.62
CA GLY A 170 -3.09 19.75 -9.60
C GLY A 170 -4.34 20.38 -9.00
N SER A 171 -4.94 21.37 -9.67
CA SER A 171 -6.17 22.00 -9.17
C SER A 171 -7.42 21.20 -9.56
N THR A 172 -7.39 20.49 -10.69
CA THR A 172 -8.43 19.55 -11.11
C THR A 172 -7.83 18.27 -11.68
N TRP A 173 -8.56 17.17 -11.56
CA TRP A 173 -8.10 15.85 -11.98
C TRP A 173 -9.09 15.15 -12.90
N THR A 174 -8.57 14.38 -13.84
CA THR A 174 -9.36 13.53 -14.73
C THR A 174 -8.74 12.14 -14.81
N ALA A 175 -9.55 11.11 -14.60
CA ALA A 175 -9.15 9.73 -14.82
C ALA A 175 -8.92 9.50 -16.32
N LEU A 176 -7.80 8.87 -16.68
CA LEU A 176 -7.44 8.62 -18.07
C LEU A 176 -7.99 7.27 -18.58
N ASP A 177 -8.16 6.28 -17.71
CA ASP A 177 -8.79 5.00 -18.07
C ASP A 177 -9.26 4.23 -16.82
N ASP A 178 -10.55 3.88 -16.77
CA ASP A 178 -11.16 3.06 -15.72
C ASP A 178 -11.06 1.54 -16.01
N PHE A 179 -10.46 1.16 -17.14
CA PHE A 179 -10.45 -0.20 -17.66
C PHE A 179 -9.03 -0.71 -17.96
N LEU A 180 -8.00 -0.13 -17.34
CA LEU A 180 -6.65 -0.68 -17.38
C LEU A 180 -6.66 -2.16 -16.94
N THR A 181 -5.70 -2.93 -17.47
CA THR A 181 -5.63 -4.38 -17.23
C THR A 181 -5.36 -4.73 -15.75
N ALA A 182 -4.63 -3.86 -15.08
CA ALA A 182 -4.61 -3.72 -13.63
C ALA A 182 -4.82 -2.23 -13.33
N LEU A 183 -5.71 -1.89 -12.39
CA LEU A 183 -5.99 -0.48 -12.04
C LEU A 183 -4.83 0.17 -11.27
N SER A 184 -4.04 -0.63 -10.55
CA SER A 184 -2.83 -0.16 -9.90
C SER A 184 -1.81 0.34 -10.93
N VAL A 185 -1.17 1.46 -10.65
CA VAL A 185 -0.09 2.04 -11.46
C VAL A 185 1.14 2.18 -10.59
N ALA A 186 2.21 1.44 -10.92
CA ALA A 186 3.46 1.44 -10.16
C ALA A 186 4.39 2.59 -10.56
N ASP A 187 4.46 2.87 -11.86
CA ASP A 187 5.31 3.94 -12.39
C ASP A 187 4.79 4.49 -13.72
N ILE A 188 5.19 5.72 -14.04
CA ILE A 188 4.87 6.44 -15.26
C ILE A 188 6.16 7.01 -15.83
N ALA A 189 6.36 6.87 -17.14
CA ALA A 189 7.44 7.54 -17.87
C ALA A 189 6.87 8.32 -19.05
N ILE A 190 7.27 9.59 -19.16
CA ILE A 190 6.80 10.51 -20.20
C ILE A 190 7.94 10.78 -21.16
N ASN A 191 7.69 10.65 -22.45
CA ASN A 191 8.73 10.86 -23.45
C ASN A 191 9.15 12.35 -23.45
N PRO A 192 10.43 12.67 -23.20
CA PRO A 192 10.90 14.05 -23.05
C PRO A 192 10.84 14.86 -24.36
N ARG A 193 10.73 14.19 -25.51
CA ARG A 193 10.64 14.84 -26.83
C ARG A 193 9.22 14.89 -27.39
N TYR A 194 8.38 13.93 -26.98
CA TYR A 194 7.00 13.78 -27.44
C TYR A 194 6.09 13.54 -26.24
N PRO A 195 5.76 14.56 -25.45
CA PRO A 195 5.13 14.41 -24.12
C PRO A 195 3.71 13.81 -24.13
N ASP A 196 3.06 13.70 -25.29
CA ASP A 196 1.82 12.91 -25.46
C ASP A 196 2.08 11.39 -25.47
N SER A 197 3.31 10.97 -25.75
CA SER A 197 3.75 9.58 -25.61
C SER A 197 4.08 9.28 -24.15
N ILE A 198 3.15 8.62 -23.49
CA ILE A 198 3.24 8.23 -22.07
C ILE A 198 3.27 6.72 -21.93
N TYR A 199 4.08 6.23 -21.00
CA TYR A 199 4.22 4.81 -20.69
C TYR A 199 3.83 4.58 -19.25
N VAL A 200 3.08 3.51 -19.00
CA VAL A 200 2.55 3.18 -17.67
C VAL A 200 2.92 1.76 -17.32
N ALA A 201 3.64 1.62 -16.21
CA ALA A 201 3.90 0.37 -15.55
C ALA A 201 2.67 0.00 -14.70
N THR A 202 1.90 -0.99 -15.16
CA THR A 202 0.72 -1.47 -14.41
C THR A 202 1.14 -2.33 -13.21
N GLY A 203 0.25 -2.45 -12.23
CA GLY A 203 0.50 -3.18 -10.99
C GLY A 203 0.90 -2.26 -9.84
N ASP A 204 1.18 -2.84 -8.68
CA ASP A 204 1.65 -2.13 -7.50
C ASP A 204 3.00 -2.70 -7.07
N GLY A 205 4.02 -1.84 -7.00
CA GLY A 205 5.38 -2.21 -6.65
C GLY A 205 5.63 -2.30 -5.14
N TYR A 206 4.76 -1.71 -4.32
CA TYR A 206 4.97 -1.47 -2.88
C TYR A 206 4.53 -2.64 -1.98
N GLY A 207 4.82 -3.87 -2.42
CA GLY A 207 4.57 -5.10 -1.67
C GLY A 207 5.86 -5.80 -1.20
N TYR A 208 5.70 -6.86 -0.41
CA TYR A 208 6.82 -7.65 0.14
C TYR A 208 6.90 -9.05 -0.50
N GLU A 209 8.00 -9.76 -0.27
CA GLU A 209 8.18 -11.12 -0.78
C GLU A 209 8.44 -12.15 0.32
N VAL A 210 7.73 -13.28 0.28
CA VAL A 210 7.92 -14.44 1.18
C VAL A 210 8.21 -15.68 0.34
N ASN A 211 9.34 -16.34 0.55
CA ASN A 211 9.72 -17.59 -0.16
C ASN A 211 9.58 -17.50 -1.69
N GLY A 212 9.81 -16.31 -2.28
CA GLY A 212 9.69 -16.12 -3.73
C GLY A 212 8.27 -15.79 -4.22
N ASP A 213 7.32 -15.50 -3.33
CA ASP A 213 5.98 -14.98 -3.67
C ASP A 213 5.78 -13.55 -3.20
N PHE A 214 5.06 -12.75 -3.98
CA PHE A 214 4.85 -11.32 -3.74
C PHE A 214 3.46 -11.05 -3.16
N TRP A 215 3.39 -10.15 -2.19
CA TRP A 215 2.24 -9.92 -1.34
C TRP A 215 2.06 -8.43 -1.01
N GLY A 216 0.83 -8.03 -0.71
CA GLY A 216 0.51 -6.64 -0.36
C GLY A 216 0.41 -5.67 -1.54
N GLY A 217 0.50 -6.16 -2.79
CA GLY A 217 0.30 -5.37 -4.00
C GLY A 217 -0.34 -6.18 -5.14
N THR A 218 -0.63 -5.50 -6.26
CA THR A 218 -1.21 -6.08 -7.47
C THR A 218 -0.13 -6.46 -8.47
N TYR A 219 -0.17 -7.69 -9.00
CA TYR A 219 0.75 -8.11 -10.05
C TYR A 219 0.57 -7.29 -11.33
N SER A 220 1.68 -6.99 -11.98
CA SER A 220 1.70 -6.22 -13.23
C SER A 220 1.11 -7.01 -14.38
N ALA A 221 0.39 -6.33 -15.27
CA ALA A 221 0.05 -6.85 -16.60
C ALA A 221 1.12 -6.48 -17.66
N GLY A 222 2.20 -5.81 -17.23
CA GLY A 222 3.26 -5.28 -18.07
C GLY A 222 3.20 -3.75 -18.20
N ILE A 223 3.82 -3.25 -19.26
CA ILE A 223 3.91 -1.82 -19.56
C ILE A 223 2.99 -1.51 -20.75
N LEU A 224 2.17 -0.47 -20.59
CA LEU A 224 1.32 0.08 -21.64
C LEU A 224 1.92 1.38 -22.16
N VAL A 225 1.68 1.70 -23.43
CA VAL A 225 2.02 2.96 -24.07
C VAL A 225 0.76 3.62 -24.63
N SER A 226 0.64 4.91 -24.38
CA SER A 226 -0.35 5.78 -25.02
C SER A 226 0.39 6.78 -25.92
N PRO A 227 0.06 6.88 -27.21
CA PRO A 227 0.65 7.86 -28.11
C PRO A 227 -0.07 9.23 -28.10
N ASP A 228 -1.19 9.36 -27.38
CA ASP A 228 -2.15 10.46 -27.50
C ASP A 228 -2.53 11.08 -26.14
N GLY A 229 -1.59 11.10 -25.19
CA GLY A 229 -1.74 11.80 -23.92
C GLY A 229 -2.69 11.12 -22.93
N GLY A 230 -2.98 9.83 -23.14
CA GLY A 230 -3.72 8.94 -22.25
C GLY A 230 -5.08 8.50 -22.78
N VAL A 231 -5.41 8.80 -24.04
CA VAL A 231 -6.73 8.50 -24.62
C VAL A 231 -6.82 7.05 -25.10
N THR A 232 -5.74 6.50 -25.66
CA THR A 232 -5.68 5.10 -26.08
C THR A 232 -4.43 4.40 -25.58
N TRP A 233 -4.58 3.13 -25.17
CA TRP A 233 -3.49 2.35 -24.58
C TRP A 233 -3.18 1.09 -25.38
N ASN A 234 -1.91 0.85 -25.63
CA ASN A 234 -1.39 -0.32 -26.34
C ASN A 234 -0.36 -1.05 -25.47
N PRO A 235 -0.28 -2.39 -25.52
CA PRO A 235 0.79 -3.12 -24.85
C PRO A 235 2.14 -2.83 -25.50
N THR A 236 3.19 -2.78 -24.69
CA THR A 236 4.59 -2.78 -25.14
C THR A 236 5.13 -4.22 -25.28
N GLY A 237 6.42 -4.38 -25.58
CA GLY A 237 7.08 -5.69 -25.56
C GLY A 237 7.22 -6.31 -24.17
N ILE A 238 6.95 -5.57 -23.08
CA ILE A 238 6.80 -6.11 -21.73
C ILE A 238 5.31 -6.29 -21.45
N ALA A 239 4.86 -7.54 -21.50
CA ALA A 239 3.51 -7.95 -21.15
C ALA A 239 3.59 -9.19 -20.26
N PHE A 240 2.83 -9.19 -19.16
CA PHE A 240 2.82 -10.29 -18.21
C PHE A 240 1.44 -10.92 -18.08
N THR A 241 1.42 -12.22 -17.86
CA THR A 241 0.27 -12.92 -17.27
C THR A 241 0.42 -12.92 -15.75
N GLN A 242 -0.69 -12.95 -15.02
CA GLN A 242 -0.68 -12.80 -13.57
C GLN A 242 0.03 -13.98 -12.86
N ASP A 243 0.03 -15.18 -13.44
CA ASP A 243 0.77 -16.34 -12.93
C ASP A 243 2.29 -16.24 -13.07
N GLN A 244 2.79 -15.30 -13.86
CA GLN A 244 4.21 -14.98 -13.86
C GLN A 244 4.62 -14.23 -12.60
N ASN A 245 3.66 -13.80 -11.76
CA ASN A 245 3.88 -13.17 -10.46
C ASN A 245 4.88 -11.99 -10.52
N ASN A 246 4.87 -11.25 -11.64
CA ASN A 246 5.83 -10.19 -11.89
C ASN A 246 5.27 -8.82 -11.52
N ILE A 247 6.17 -7.90 -11.20
CA ILE A 247 5.88 -6.50 -10.92
C ILE A 247 6.91 -5.65 -11.65
N VAL A 248 6.53 -4.42 -11.99
CA VAL A 248 7.44 -3.39 -12.46
C VAL A 248 7.62 -2.41 -11.31
N GLN A 249 8.87 -2.12 -10.94
CA GLN A 249 9.22 -1.24 -9.82
C GLN A 249 9.58 0.17 -10.30
N ARG A 250 10.27 0.26 -11.43
CA ARG A 250 10.72 1.52 -12.03
C ARG A 250 10.69 1.42 -13.55
N LEU A 251 10.23 2.48 -14.21
CA LEU A 251 10.25 2.65 -15.65
C LEU A 251 10.85 4.01 -15.98
N THR A 252 11.91 4.04 -16.77
CA THR A 252 12.58 5.28 -17.14
C THR A 252 12.93 5.33 -18.62
N ILE A 253 12.93 6.54 -19.17
CA ILE A 253 13.29 6.86 -20.55
C ILE A 253 14.59 7.66 -20.52
N ASN A 254 15.52 7.34 -21.41
CA ASN A 254 16.75 8.11 -21.51
C ASN A 254 16.43 9.57 -21.87
N PRO A 255 17.00 10.55 -21.15
CA PRO A 255 16.63 11.96 -21.31
C PRO A 255 17.03 12.57 -22.66
N GLN A 256 17.97 11.96 -23.40
CA GLN A 256 18.48 12.48 -24.68
C GLN A 256 18.08 11.62 -25.89
N ASP A 257 17.87 10.32 -25.68
CA ASP A 257 17.41 9.40 -26.72
C ASP A 257 16.18 8.59 -26.24
N PRO A 258 14.96 9.07 -26.51
CA PRO A 258 13.74 8.40 -26.06
C PRO A 258 13.50 7.00 -26.66
N SER A 259 14.32 6.54 -27.61
CA SER A 259 14.29 5.14 -28.05
C SER A 259 14.85 4.18 -27.00
N ILE A 260 15.69 4.69 -26.08
CA ILE A 260 16.33 3.90 -25.03
C ILE A 260 15.49 4.00 -23.76
N MET A 261 15.06 2.85 -23.25
CA MET A 261 14.26 2.75 -22.03
C MET A 261 14.78 1.62 -21.14
N LEU A 262 14.58 1.76 -19.83
CA LEU A 262 14.90 0.74 -18.84
C LEU A 262 13.68 0.47 -17.95
N ALA A 263 13.48 -0.79 -17.60
CA ALA A 263 12.42 -1.24 -16.70
C ALA A 263 13.00 -2.19 -15.64
N ALA A 264 12.90 -1.79 -14.36
CA ALA A 264 13.23 -2.63 -13.22
C ALA A 264 12.01 -3.49 -12.89
N THR A 265 12.22 -4.80 -12.81
CA THR A 265 11.15 -5.76 -12.50
C THR A 265 11.59 -6.72 -11.42
N ARG A 266 10.64 -7.54 -10.96
CA ARG A 266 10.91 -8.65 -10.04
C ARG A 266 11.94 -9.64 -10.58
N TYR A 267 11.87 -9.93 -11.88
CA TYR A 267 12.65 -10.98 -12.52
C TYR A 267 13.59 -10.44 -13.59
N GLY A 268 14.14 -9.24 -13.35
CA GLY A 268 15.21 -8.69 -14.17
C GLY A 268 15.15 -7.19 -14.37
N LEU A 269 16.24 -6.68 -14.93
CA LEU A 269 16.34 -5.36 -15.52
C LEU A 269 16.26 -5.52 -17.04
N PHE A 270 15.29 -4.85 -17.65
CA PHE A 270 15.06 -4.92 -19.09
C PHE A 270 15.44 -3.61 -19.76
N ARG A 271 15.92 -3.71 -20.99
CA ARG A 271 16.30 -2.58 -21.83
C ARG A 271 15.65 -2.64 -23.21
N SER A 272 15.12 -1.51 -23.66
CA SER A 272 14.67 -1.29 -25.04
C SER A 272 15.59 -0.28 -25.75
N THR A 273 15.67 -0.38 -27.08
CA THR A 273 16.33 0.58 -27.99
C THR A 273 15.42 1.00 -29.14
N ASP A 274 14.13 0.77 -29.01
CA ASP A 274 13.10 1.04 -30.02
C ASP A 274 11.80 1.51 -29.35
N ALA A 275 11.94 2.34 -28.31
CA ALA A 275 10.84 2.98 -27.59
C ALA A 275 9.81 1.98 -27.04
N GLY A 276 10.30 0.89 -26.47
CA GLY A 276 9.50 -0.10 -25.77
C GLY A 276 8.85 -1.16 -26.66
N VAL A 277 9.08 -1.16 -27.97
CA VAL A 277 8.55 -2.21 -28.86
C VAL A 277 9.17 -3.56 -28.54
N ASN A 278 10.51 -3.63 -28.43
CA ASN A 278 11.25 -4.82 -28.03
C ASN A 278 12.07 -4.55 -26.77
N TRP A 279 12.15 -5.57 -25.90
CA TRP A 279 12.89 -5.51 -24.65
C TRP A 279 13.81 -6.72 -24.49
N ASN A 280 15.03 -6.48 -24.03
CA ASN A 280 16.00 -7.51 -23.72
C ASN A 280 16.37 -7.45 -22.24
N SER A 281 16.40 -8.61 -21.56
CA SER A 281 16.94 -8.68 -20.20
C SER A 281 18.45 -8.41 -20.25
N VAL A 282 18.89 -7.37 -19.53
CA VAL A 282 20.31 -7.02 -19.36
C VAL A 282 20.84 -7.48 -18.00
N ARG A 283 19.95 -7.76 -17.05
CA ARG A 283 20.23 -8.43 -15.78
C ARG A 283 19.03 -9.26 -15.35
N THR A 284 19.27 -10.34 -14.59
CA THR A 284 18.24 -11.32 -14.20
C THR A 284 17.74 -11.20 -12.76
N SER A 285 18.43 -10.44 -11.91
CA SER A 285 18.02 -10.20 -10.52
C SER A 285 16.90 -9.17 -10.43
N LYS A 286 16.15 -9.18 -9.31
CA LYS A 286 15.22 -8.10 -8.95
C LYS A 286 15.97 -6.77 -8.85
N HIS A 287 15.39 -5.72 -9.43
CA HIS A 287 15.84 -4.35 -9.26
C HIS A 287 14.70 -3.49 -8.72
N TYR A 288 15.04 -2.45 -7.96
CA TYR A 288 14.07 -1.58 -7.29
C TYR A 288 14.01 -0.20 -7.93
N ASP A 289 15.16 0.43 -8.15
CA ASP A 289 15.22 1.79 -8.66
C ASP A 289 16.23 1.93 -9.80
N ILE A 290 16.03 2.95 -10.65
CA ILE A 290 16.85 3.29 -11.81
C ILE A 290 16.84 4.81 -11.94
N GLU A 291 18.04 5.41 -12.02
CA GLU A 291 18.19 6.85 -12.22
C GLU A 291 19.30 7.17 -13.21
N TRP A 292 19.04 8.07 -14.16
CA TRP A 292 20.01 8.47 -15.19
C TRP A 292 21.01 9.47 -14.61
N GLY A 293 22.27 9.38 -15.04
CA GLY A 293 23.27 10.38 -14.71
C GLY A 293 22.95 11.73 -15.36
N VAL A 294 22.88 12.78 -14.56
CA VAL A 294 22.69 14.15 -15.04
C VAL A 294 23.83 14.55 -15.96
N GLY A 295 23.51 15.15 -17.11
CA GLY A 295 24.49 15.59 -18.11
C GLY A 295 25.24 14.46 -18.84
N ASN A 296 25.00 13.19 -18.50
CA ASN A 296 25.62 12.04 -19.15
C ASN A 296 24.57 10.94 -19.42
N PRO A 297 23.89 10.97 -20.58
CA PRO A 297 22.85 9.99 -20.91
C PRO A 297 23.38 8.57 -21.09
N ALA A 298 24.70 8.37 -21.17
CA ALA A 298 25.28 7.03 -21.20
C ALA A 298 25.44 6.44 -19.79
N LYS A 299 25.50 7.27 -18.74
CA LYS A 299 25.62 6.86 -17.34
C LYS A 299 24.24 6.64 -16.73
N VAL A 300 24.04 5.50 -16.08
CA VAL A 300 22.78 5.18 -15.39
C VAL A 300 23.05 4.23 -14.22
N PHE A 301 22.31 4.44 -13.14
CA PHE A 301 22.39 3.66 -11.92
C PHE A 301 21.17 2.74 -11.81
N ALA A 302 21.34 1.58 -11.18
CA ALA A 302 20.23 0.70 -10.83
C ALA A 302 20.50 -0.03 -9.52
N THR A 303 19.50 -0.16 -8.67
CA THR A 303 19.62 -0.85 -7.37
C THR A 303 19.00 -2.24 -7.40
N THR A 304 19.63 -3.16 -6.68
CA THR A 304 19.05 -4.44 -6.27
C THR A 304 18.84 -4.44 -4.75
N SER A 305 18.50 -5.58 -4.14
CA SER A 305 18.41 -5.70 -2.68
C SER A 305 19.75 -5.65 -1.94
N SER A 306 20.88 -5.54 -2.64
CA SER A 306 22.20 -5.62 -2.00
C SER A 306 23.33 -4.94 -2.74
N ILE A 307 23.09 -4.53 -3.99
CA ILE A 307 24.11 -4.02 -4.90
C ILE A 307 23.55 -2.82 -5.67
N LEU A 308 24.27 -1.71 -5.62
CA LEU A 308 24.17 -0.61 -6.59
C LEU A 308 25.00 -0.97 -7.83
N TYR A 309 24.38 -0.87 -9.00
CA TYR A 309 25.04 -1.03 -10.29
C TYR A 309 25.11 0.30 -11.03
N VAL A 310 26.16 0.45 -11.84
CA VAL A 310 26.32 1.54 -12.78
C VAL A 310 26.57 0.99 -14.18
N SER A 311 25.98 1.62 -15.19
CA SER A 311 26.30 1.44 -16.60
C SER A 311 26.84 2.74 -17.16
N TYR A 312 27.77 2.66 -18.10
CA TYR A 312 28.32 3.80 -18.85
C TYR A 312 28.04 3.70 -20.36
N ASN A 313 27.12 2.82 -20.74
CA ASN A 313 26.74 2.58 -22.13
C ASN A 313 25.22 2.38 -22.27
N TYR A 314 24.48 3.34 -21.71
CA TYR A 314 23.02 3.43 -21.87
C TYR A 314 22.27 2.22 -21.30
N GLY A 315 22.80 1.60 -20.23
CA GLY A 315 22.21 0.43 -19.59
C GLY A 315 22.46 -0.90 -20.31
N ALA A 316 23.36 -0.96 -21.31
CA ALA A 316 23.65 -2.19 -22.04
C ALA A 316 24.49 -3.19 -21.21
N THR A 317 25.49 -2.71 -20.49
CA THR A 317 26.31 -3.51 -19.56
C THR A 317 26.50 -2.79 -18.23
N TRP A 318 26.64 -3.57 -17.15
CA TRP A 318 26.57 -3.05 -15.78
C TRP A 318 27.73 -3.56 -14.92
N SER A 319 28.29 -2.66 -14.12
CA SER A 319 29.34 -2.94 -13.14
C SER A 319 28.82 -2.64 -11.73
N PRO A 320 29.14 -3.46 -10.72
CA PRO A 320 28.81 -3.15 -9.33
C PRO A 320 29.64 -1.93 -8.87
N VAL A 321 29.02 -1.05 -8.09
CA VAL A 321 29.71 0.07 -7.42
C VAL A 321 30.23 -0.39 -6.05
N GLN A 322 31.43 0.05 -5.67
CA GLN A 322 32.01 -0.23 -4.35
C GLN A 322 31.61 0.85 -3.34
N GLY A 323 31.10 0.44 -2.18
CA GLY A 323 30.54 1.35 -1.17
C GLY A 323 29.13 1.84 -1.57
N GLY A 324 28.29 2.19 -0.60
CA GLY A 324 26.90 2.60 -0.87
C GLY A 324 25.87 1.48 -0.81
N LEU A 325 26.06 0.48 0.06
CA LEU A 325 25.24 -0.74 0.06
C LEU A 325 24.33 -0.85 1.28
N CYS A 326 23.09 -1.23 0.98
CA CYS A 326 22.00 -1.52 1.89
C CYS A 326 21.65 -3.00 1.76
N GLY A 327 21.28 -3.66 2.85
CA GLY A 327 20.46 -4.87 2.73
C GLY A 327 19.01 -4.43 2.49
N GLY A 328 18.40 -4.86 1.38
CA GLY A 328 17.01 -4.59 1.01
C GLY A 328 16.82 -3.48 -0.03
N ARG A 329 15.61 -2.91 -0.13
CA ARG A 329 15.24 -1.89 -1.13
C ARG A 329 16.12 -0.63 -0.99
N SER A 330 16.40 0.05 -2.09
CA SER A 330 17.16 1.29 -2.08
C SER A 330 16.75 2.23 -3.21
N MET A 331 16.69 3.52 -2.88
CA MET A 331 16.30 4.60 -3.79
C MET A 331 17.54 5.40 -4.19
N ILE A 332 17.60 5.86 -5.44
CA ILE A 332 18.69 6.67 -5.99
C ILE A 332 18.18 8.09 -6.24
N GLY A 333 18.96 9.09 -5.84
CA GLY A 333 18.69 10.49 -6.16
C GLY A 333 19.88 11.12 -6.85
N THR A 334 19.64 11.84 -7.95
CA THR A 334 20.64 12.65 -8.66
C THR A 334 20.26 14.12 -8.67
N CYS A 335 21.23 15.03 -8.77
CA CYS A 335 20.97 16.48 -8.77
C CYS A 335 21.25 17.12 -10.13
N GLU A 336 20.29 17.88 -10.67
CA GLU A 336 20.48 18.62 -11.94
C GLU A 336 21.54 19.73 -11.84
N ALA A 337 21.64 20.38 -10.68
CA ALA A 337 22.61 21.45 -10.42
C ALA A 337 24.07 20.95 -10.28
N ASP A 338 24.27 19.68 -9.94
CA ASP A 338 25.59 19.07 -9.85
C ASP A 338 25.56 17.59 -10.24
N SER A 339 26.06 17.29 -11.45
CA SER A 339 26.15 15.93 -11.97
C SER A 339 27.07 14.99 -11.17
N ASN A 340 27.87 15.52 -10.26
CA ASN A 340 28.69 14.71 -9.36
C ASN A 340 27.92 14.24 -8.13
N ARG A 341 26.83 14.90 -7.76
CA ARG A 341 26.07 14.57 -6.55
C ARG A 341 25.09 13.42 -6.83
N VAL A 342 25.32 12.31 -6.14
CA VAL A 342 24.41 11.15 -6.15
C VAL A 342 24.15 10.71 -4.72
N TYR A 343 22.90 10.44 -4.39
CA TYR A 343 22.48 9.87 -3.11
C TYR A 343 21.89 8.48 -3.30
N VAL A 344 22.07 7.64 -2.29
CA VAL A 344 21.39 6.35 -2.18
C VAL A 344 20.82 6.20 -0.78
N LEU A 345 19.50 6.12 -0.69
CA LEU A 345 18.77 5.87 0.55
C LEU A 345 18.42 4.38 0.65
N CYS A 346 18.79 3.78 1.76
CA CYS A 346 18.49 2.40 2.10
C CYS A 346 17.11 2.26 2.77
N GLU A 347 16.47 1.10 2.63
CA GLU A 347 15.21 0.76 3.34
C GLU A 347 15.30 0.90 4.87
N ASN A 348 16.50 0.81 5.43
CA ASN A 348 16.76 0.91 6.86
C ASN A 348 17.13 2.33 7.33
N GLY A 349 16.99 3.34 6.48
CA GLY A 349 17.31 4.74 6.77
C GLY A 349 18.72 5.17 6.40
N ASN A 350 19.68 4.25 6.27
CA ASN A 350 21.06 4.63 5.92
C ASN A 350 21.10 5.42 4.60
N LEU A 351 21.63 6.65 4.66
CA LEU A 351 21.85 7.49 3.49
C LEU A 351 23.33 7.50 3.13
N TRP A 352 23.61 7.34 1.84
CA TRP A 352 24.93 7.41 1.25
C TRP A 352 24.98 8.54 0.23
N ARG A 353 26.13 9.21 0.17
CA ARG A 353 26.40 10.31 -0.77
C ARG A 353 27.68 10.06 -1.53
N SER A 354 27.63 10.34 -2.82
CA SER A 354 28.78 10.48 -3.70
C SER A 354 28.94 11.93 -4.13
N ASP A 355 30.19 12.38 -4.16
CA ASP A 355 30.62 13.68 -4.68
C ASP A 355 31.49 13.53 -5.96
N ASP A 356 31.50 12.34 -6.56
CA ASP A 356 32.31 11.95 -7.73
C ASP A 356 31.48 11.22 -8.79
N ALA A 357 30.21 11.62 -8.93
CA ALA A 357 29.25 11.08 -9.87
C ALA A 357 28.96 9.58 -9.65
N GLY A 358 29.07 9.07 -8.44
CA GLY A 358 28.79 7.67 -8.08
C GLY A 358 29.96 6.70 -8.29
N ASP A 359 31.19 7.20 -8.40
CA ASP A 359 32.38 6.35 -8.46
C ASP A 359 32.78 5.84 -7.06
N SER A 360 32.51 6.62 -6.00
CA SER A 360 32.60 6.22 -4.60
C SER A 360 31.50 6.86 -3.73
N PHE A 361 31.17 6.20 -2.62
CA PHE A 361 30.12 6.64 -1.69
C PHE A 361 30.62 6.71 -0.25
N THR A 362 30.14 7.72 0.47
CA THR A 362 30.36 7.94 1.90
C THR A 362 29.03 7.96 2.63
N ALA A 363 28.99 7.38 3.84
CA ALA A 363 27.78 7.41 4.67
C ALA A 363 27.55 8.82 5.21
N THR A 364 26.29 9.24 5.28
CA THR A 364 25.86 10.50 5.90
C THR A 364 25.15 10.22 7.22
N THR A 365 24.56 11.26 7.83
CA THR A 365 23.70 11.09 9.00
C THR A 365 22.42 10.37 8.60
N ASP A 366 22.06 9.32 9.34
CA ASP A 366 20.82 8.57 9.17
C ASP A 366 19.60 9.40 9.64
N PRO A 367 18.63 9.70 8.76
CA PRO A 367 17.41 10.42 9.11
C PRO A 367 16.43 9.62 9.99
N SER A 368 16.68 8.35 10.30
CA SER A 368 15.75 7.46 11.03
C SER A 368 15.35 7.94 12.42
N SER A 369 16.09 8.89 12.99
CA SER A 369 15.70 9.57 14.24
C SER A 369 14.50 10.51 14.10
N LEU A 370 14.17 10.93 12.88
CA LEU A 370 13.09 11.86 12.54
C LEU A 370 12.09 11.29 11.53
N VAL A 371 12.51 10.29 10.75
CA VAL A 371 11.72 9.65 9.70
C VAL A 371 11.64 8.17 9.98
N THR A 372 10.44 7.68 10.28
CA THR A 372 10.19 6.23 10.35
C THR A 372 10.06 5.69 8.93
N PHE A 373 10.82 4.64 8.62
CA PHE A 373 10.77 3.95 7.32
C PHE A 373 10.22 2.53 7.49
N TYR A 374 9.21 2.19 6.70
CA TYR A 374 8.74 0.84 6.44
C TYR A 374 9.23 0.38 5.08
N GLY A 375 10.56 0.34 4.91
CA GLY A 375 11.23 0.41 3.60
C GLY A 375 10.87 -0.58 2.48
N TYR A 376 9.98 -1.57 2.67
CA TYR A 376 9.35 -2.29 1.54
C TYR A 376 8.06 -1.59 1.06
N TYR A 377 7.32 -0.96 1.97
CA TYR A 377 6.05 -0.27 1.79
C TYR A 377 6.30 1.20 1.43
N ASP A 378 6.85 1.98 2.35
CA ASP A 378 7.21 3.39 2.13
C ASP A 378 8.71 3.54 1.91
N GLY A 379 9.15 4.76 1.59
CA GLY A 379 10.56 5.08 1.40
C GLY A 379 10.77 5.88 0.14
N VAL A 380 11.14 7.14 0.33
CA VAL A 380 11.33 8.13 -0.72
C VAL A 380 12.61 8.91 -0.48
N LEU A 381 13.32 9.17 -1.58
CA LEU A 381 14.47 10.06 -1.64
C LEU A 381 14.21 11.07 -2.76
N ALA A 382 14.22 12.36 -2.44
CA ALA A 382 14.12 13.45 -3.41
C ALA A 382 15.31 14.41 -3.23
N VAL A 383 15.94 14.80 -4.32
CA VAL A 383 17.09 15.72 -4.32
C VAL A 383 16.69 16.97 -5.08
N SER A 384 16.96 18.14 -4.51
CA SER A 384 16.60 19.40 -5.15
C SER A 384 17.29 19.55 -6.50
N PRO A 385 16.57 19.97 -7.56
CA PRO A 385 17.17 20.18 -8.88
C PRO A 385 18.09 21.40 -8.91
N THR A 386 17.96 22.33 -7.97
CA THR A 386 18.71 23.60 -7.97
C THR A 386 19.80 23.67 -6.91
N ASP A 387 19.87 22.71 -6.00
CA ASP A 387 20.86 22.69 -4.91
C ASP A 387 21.19 21.25 -4.51
N PRO A 388 22.42 20.74 -4.74
CA PRO A 388 22.79 19.36 -4.41
C PRO A 388 22.82 19.05 -2.91
N ASP A 389 22.86 20.07 -2.04
CA ASP A 389 22.87 19.90 -0.58
C ASP A 389 21.46 19.83 0.00
N VAL A 390 20.43 20.20 -0.76
CA VAL A 390 19.03 20.05 -0.34
C VAL A 390 18.49 18.67 -0.73
N VAL A 391 18.22 17.84 0.27
CA VAL A 391 17.73 16.47 0.13
C VAL A 391 16.59 16.19 1.10
N ILE A 392 15.59 15.45 0.63
CA ILE A 392 14.43 15.03 1.41
C ILE A 392 14.37 13.52 1.43
N CYS A 393 14.18 12.98 2.63
CA CYS A 393 13.87 11.57 2.85
C CYS A 393 12.50 11.47 3.51
N ALA A 394 11.65 10.56 3.05
CA ALA A 394 10.31 10.37 3.61
C ALA A 394 9.93 8.90 3.74
N GLY A 395 9.15 8.61 4.79
CA GLY A 395 8.47 7.34 5.08
C GLY A 395 7.13 7.71 5.70
N MET A 396 6.88 7.36 6.97
CA MET A 396 5.73 7.93 7.71
C MET A 396 5.81 9.46 7.80
N ASN A 397 6.97 10.00 8.17
CA ASN A 397 7.21 11.44 8.28
C ASN A 397 8.14 11.93 7.16
N ILE A 398 8.27 13.26 7.04
CA ILE A 398 9.11 13.89 6.03
C ILE A 398 10.27 14.62 6.71
N GLY A 399 11.50 14.22 6.41
CA GLY A 399 12.74 14.83 6.88
C GLY A 399 13.47 15.55 5.76
N ARG A 400 13.97 16.75 6.04
CA ARG A 400 14.75 17.57 5.11
C ARG A 400 16.15 17.84 5.68
N SER A 401 17.13 17.88 4.79
CA SER A 401 18.48 18.36 5.03
C SER A 401 18.81 19.44 4.00
N ASP A 402 19.51 20.49 4.43
CA ASP A 402 20.02 21.58 3.58
C ASP A 402 21.57 21.62 3.54
N ASP A 403 22.23 20.56 4.01
CA ASP A 403 23.70 20.46 4.12
C ASP A 403 24.25 19.12 3.59
N GLY A 404 23.50 18.51 2.68
CA GLY A 404 23.87 17.29 1.98
C GLY A 404 23.83 16.05 2.87
N GLY A 405 22.81 15.97 3.75
CA GLY A 405 22.51 14.83 4.61
C GLY A 405 23.30 14.80 5.93
N GLN A 406 23.89 15.93 6.36
CA GLN A 406 24.65 15.98 7.62
C GLN A 406 23.75 16.28 8.81
N THR A 407 22.81 17.21 8.66
CA THR A 407 21.78 17.51 9.66
C THR A 407 20.38 17.42 9.05
N TRP A 408 19.41 17.06 9.89
CA TRP A 408 18.03 16.81 9.48
C TRP A 408 17.05 17.54 10.39
N TYR A 409 15.94 17.97 9.82
CA TYR A 409 14.78 18.49 10.53
C TYR A 409 13.50 18.02 9.83
N GLN A 410 12.39 17.91 10.58
CA GLN A 410 11.11 17.51 10.01
C GLN A 410 10.45 18.66 9.28
N ILE A 411 9.78 18.35 8.17
CA ILE A 411 8.96 19.27 7.38
C ILE A 411 7.54 18.74 7.14
N GLY A 412 7.17 17.58 7.68
CA GLY A 412 5.82 17.06 7.54
C GLY A 412 5.52 15.92 8.52
N ASN A 413 4.37 16.03 9.19
CA ASN A 413 3.85 15.06 10.15
C ASN A 413 2.33 15.26 10.31
N MET A 414 1.55 14.17 10.44
CA MET A 414 0.09 14.23 10.57
C MET A 414 -0.43 14.96 11.80
N SER A 415 0.37 15.08 12.87
CA SER A 415 -0.02 15.73 14.12
C SER A 415 0.08 17.26 14.08
N TRP A 416 0.56 17.84 12.98
CA TRP A 416 0.73 19.29 12.84
C TRP A 416 -0.55 19.95 12.33
N ASN A 417 -0.74 21.23 12.67
CA ASN A 417 -1.89 22.02 12.20
C ASN A 417 -1.92 22.16 10.67
N ASP A 418 -0.75 22.15 10.03
CA ASP A 418 -0.61 22.12 8.57
C ASP A 418 -0.54 20.67 8.12
N TYR A 419 -1.72 20.03 8.13
CA TYR A 419 -1.91 18.61 7.88
C TYR A 419 -1.25 18.16 6.56
N ILE A 420 -0.47 17.09 6.67
CA ILE A 420 -0.03 16.25 5.56
C ILE A 420 -0.13 14.80 6.01
N HIS A 421 -0.69 13.96 5.14
CA HIS A 421 -0.82 12.54 5.42
C HIS A 421 0.56 11.85 5.50
N VAL A 422 0.65 10.81 6.34
CA VAL A 422 1.82 9.93 6.47
C VAL A 422 1.90 8.92 5.32
N ASP A 423 2.93 8.06 5.34
CA ASP A 423 3.16 6.97 4.38
C ASP A 423 3.42 7.46 2.96
N ASN A 424 4.61 8.05 2.80
CA ASN A 424 5.01 8.69 1.56
C ASN A 424 5.60 7.67 0.59
N HIS A 425 5.06 7.62 -0.63
CA HIS A 425 5.44 6.67 -1.68
C HIS A 425 6.13 7.34 -2.88
N SER A 426 5.85 8.62 -3.12
CA SER A 426 6.45 9.42 -4.18
C SER A 426 6.64 10.85 -3.71
N MET A 427 7.79 11.46 -3.99
CA MET A 427 8.01 12.88 -3.75
C MET A 427 8.93 13.41 -4.82
N ASP A 428 8.65 14.63 -5.28
CA ASP A 428 9.48 15.29 -6.26
C ASP A 428 9.42 16.81 -6.09
N PHE A 429 10.48 17.47 -6.52
CA PHE A 429 10.50 18.92 -6.65
C PHE A 429 9.83 19.32 -7.96
N ALA A 430 9.18 20.48 -7.99
CA ALA A 430 8.73 21.03 -9.27
C ALA A 430 9.97 21.25 -10.17
N PRO A 431 9.93 20.86 -11.47
CA PRO A 431 11.10 20.93 -12.32
C PRO A 431 11.72 22.33 -12.34
N GLY A 432 13.03 22.41 -12.08
CA GLY A 432 13.79 23.65 -11.99
C GLY A 432 13.56 24.49 -10.72
N ASN A 433 12.94 23.93 -9.66
CA ASN A 433 12.65 24.67 -8.43
C ASN A 433 12.96 23.85 -7.16
N GLY A 434 13.92 24.29 -6.34
CA GLY A 434 14.28 23.64 -5.07
C GLY A 434 13.40 23.93 -3.85
N ASN A 435 12.26 24.61 -4.00
CA ASN A 435 11.37 25.01 -2.90
C ASN A 435 9.91 24.57 -3.07
N ILE A 436 9.48 24.25 -4.29
CA ILE A 436 8.14 23.69 -4.53
C ILE A 436 8.28 22.18 -4.52
N ILE A 437 7.61 21.53 -3.57
CA ILE A 437 7.71 20.09 -3.32
C ILE A 437 6.30 19.50 -3.42
N PHE A 438 6.19 18.35 -4.07
CA PHE A 438 4.97 17.56 -4.12
C PHE A 438 5.20 16.21 -3.45
N SER A 439 4.25 15.78 -2.63
CA SER A 439 4.25 14.48 -1.96
C SER A 439 3.00 13.68 -2.31
N GLY A 440 3.19 12.48 -2.85
CA GLY A 440 2.17 11.46 -3.02
C GLY A 440 2.29 10.42 -1.90
N ASN A 441 1.19 10.20 -1.19
CA ASN A 441 1.13 9.36 0.01
C ASN A 441 -0.24 8.64 0.13
N ASP A 442 -0.51 8.01 1.27
CA ASP A 442 -1.74 7.25 1.53
C ASP A 442 -3.01 8.11 1.65
N GLY A 443 -2.83 9.43 1.77
CA GLY A 443 -3.90 10.42 1.80
C GLY A 443 -4.09 11.20 0.49
N GLY A 444 -3.25 11.00 -0.52
CA GLY A 444 -3.36 11.67 -1.83
C GLY A 444 -2.13 12.51 -2.17
N LEU A 445 -2.34 13.64 -2.85
CA LEU A 445 -1.30 14.55 -3.32
C LEU A 445 -1.27 15.84 -2.48
N PHE A 446 -0.12 16.14 -1.92
CA PHE A 446 0.14 17.37 -1.18
C PHE A 446 1.22 18.20 -1.86
N ARG A 447 1.12 19.52 -1.76
CA ARG A 447 2.11 20.48 -2.29
C ARG A 447 2.55 21.46 -1.23
N SER A 448 3.86 21.69 -1.15
CA SER A 448 4.44 22.83 -0.47
C SER A 448 5.03 23.80 -1.48
N THR A 449 4.90 25.11 -1.25
CA THR A 449 5.52 26.16 -2.07
C THR A 449 6.62 26.93 -1.34
N ASN A 450 6.97 26.51 -0.12
CA ASN A 450 7.86 27.21 0.79
C ASN A 450 8.87 26.24 1.44
N GLY A 451 9.32 25.24 0.69
CA GLY A 451 10.36 24.31 1.12
C GLY A 451 9.90 23.28 2.17
N GLY A 452 8.60 23.06 2.31
CA GLY A 452 8.03 22.12 3.28
C GLY A 452 7.56 22.78 4.59
N ALA A 453 7.56 24.11 4.68
CA ALA A 453 7.10 24.77 5.90
C ALA A 453 5.58 24.64 6.10
N THR A 454 4.81 24.68 5.01
CA THR A 454 3.36 24.46 5.00
C THR A 454 2.96 23.58 3.80
N TRP A 455 1.88 22.80 3.94
CA TRP A 455 1.37 21.92 2.90
C TRP A 455 -0.07 22.27 2.50
N THR A 456 -0.40 22.00 1.25
CA THR A 456 -1.75 22.16 0.68
C THR A 456 -2.15 20.83 0.05
N ASP A 457 -3.30 20.32 0.43
CA ASP A 457 -3.91 19.15 -0.20
C ASP A 457 -4.43 19.52 -1.60
N LEU A 458 -4.09 18.71 -2.59
CA LEU A 458 -4.47 18.85 -4.00
C LEU A 458 -5.29 17.65 -4.49
N SER A 459 -5.93 16.92 -3.57
CA SER A 459 -6.51 15.61 -3.87
C SER A 459 -8.00 15.63 -4.17
N ASP A 460 -8.65 16.80 -4.17
CA ASP A 460 -10.03 16.93 -4.63
C ASP A 460 -10.19 16.31 -6.04
N GLN A 461 -11.31 15.65 -6.28
CA GLN A 461 -11.66 14.90 -7.51
C GLN A 461 -10.83 13.63 -7.75
N LEU A 462 -9.83 13.31 -6.92
CA LEU A 462 -9.17 12.01 -6.97
C LEU A 462 -10.05 10.95 -6.32
N HIS A 463 -10.72 10.13 -7.14
CA HIS A 463 -11.62 9.08 -6.67
C HIS A 463 -10.84 7.78 -6.40
N ILE A 464 -9.84 7.84 -5.53
CA ILE A 464 -8.86 6.76 -5.32
C ILE A 464 -8.96 6.11 -3.93
N LYS A 465 -9.98 6.46 -3.13
CA LYS A 465 -10.13 5.99 -1.76
C LYS A 465 -10.45 4.50 -1.70
N GLN A 466 -9.80 3.80 -0.76
CA GLN A 466 -9.87 2.35 -0.63
C GLN A 466 -10.90 1.93 0.44
N TYR A 467 -12.17 1.91 0.08
CA TYR A 467 -13.26 1.53 1.00
C TYR A 467 -13.31 0.02 1.28
N TYR A 468 -13.44 -0.36 2.55
CA TYR A 468 -13.70 -1.74 2.99
C TYR A 468 -15.20 -2.07 2.93
N ARG A 469 -16.04 -1.21 3.52
CA ARG A 469 -17.49 -1.41 3.65
C ARG A 469 -18.22 -0.07 3.70
N MET A 470 -19.52 -0.13 3.42
CA MET A 470 -20.42 1.02 3.52
C MET A 470 -21.76 0.62 4.15
N GLY A 471 -22.35 1.54 4.91
CA GLY A 471 -23.69 1.43 5.48
C GLY A 471 -24.53 2.65 5.09
N GLN A 472 -25.75 2.42 4.60
CA GLN A 472 -26.69 3.48 4.23
C GLN A 472 -27.87 3.50 5.20
N SER A 473 -28.37 4.68 5.53
CA SER A 473 -29.62 4.81 6.28
C SER A 473 -30.79 4.18 5.53
N ALA A 474 -31.64 3.47 6.27
CA ALA A 474 -32.90 2.93 5.75
C ALA A 474 -33.97 4.00 5.51
N THR A 475 -33.84 5.18 6.13
CA THR A 475 -34.84 6.25 6.08
C THR A 475 -34.41 7.43 5.22
N ASN A 476 -33.10 7.57 4.96
CA ASN A 476 -32.52 8.68 4.21
C ASN A 476 -31.38 8.21 3.31
N ALA A 477 -31.63 8.11 2.01
CA ALA A 477 -30.61 7.70 1.05
C ALA A 477 -29.39 8.64 0.98
N GLY A 478 -29.52 9.88 1.49
CA GLY A 478 -28.44 10.86 1.61
C GLY A 478 -27.61 10.74 2.89
N VAL A 479 -27.81 9.70 3.70
CA VAL A 479 -26.96 9.36 4.85
C VAL A 479 -26.24 8.05 4.58
N ILE A 480 -24.92 8.12 4.41
CA ILE A 480 -24.03 6.98 4.14
C ILE A 480 -22.83 7.07 5.05
N TYR A 481 -22.39 5.95 5.61
CA TYR A 481 -21.09 5.80 6.23
C TYR A 481 -20.24 4.86 5.37
N ALA A 482 -18.95 5.14 5.24
CA ALA A 482 -18.05 4.30 4.48
C ALA A 482 -16.67 4.26 5.14
N GLY A 483 -16.22 3.06 5.53
CA GLY A 483 -14.92 2.85 6.17
C GLY A 483 -13.83 2.62 5.12
N ALA A 484 -12.73 3.37 5.20
CA ALA A 484 -11.61 3.34 4.28
C ALA A 484 -10.27 2.98 4.95
N GLN A 485 -9.41 2.32 4.18
CA GLN A 485 -8.02 2.04 4.53
C GLN A 485 -7.23 3.34 4.77
N ASP A 486 -6.52 3.45 5.89
CA ASP A 486 -5.64 4.54 6.32
C ASP A 486 -6.32 5.93 6.42
N ASN A 487 -7.60 6.01 6.07
CA ASN A 487 -8.33 7.23 5.75
C ASN A 487 -9.61 7.38 6.60
N GLY A 488 -9.82 6.51 7.59
CA GLY A 488 -10.92 6.58 8.55
C GLY A 488 -12.28 6.18 7.99
N THR A 489 -13.33 6.53 8.74
CA THR A 489 -14.73 6.38 8.30
C THR A 489 -15.29 7.74 7.90
N ASP A 490 -15.76 7.82 6.66
CA ASP A 490 -16.44 8.98 6.12
C ASP A 490 -17.95 8.87 6.30
N ARG A 491 -18.62 10.01 6.42
CA ARG A 491 -20.08 10.12 6.43
C ARG A 491 -20.55 11.12 5.39
N LEU A 492 -21.45 10.70 4.52
CA LEU A 492 -22.28 11.58 3.70
C LEU A 492 -23.50 12.00 4.52
N ALA A 493 -23.75 13.30 4.64
CA ALA A 493 -25.03 13.85 5.10
C ALA A 493 -25.25 15.24 4.53
N ASN A 494 -26.50 15.57 4.20
CA ASN A 494 -26.86 16.87 3.60
C ASN A 494 -26.02 17.21 2.35
N GLY A 495 -25.63 16.18 1.58
CA GLY A 495 -24.81 16.31 0.37
C GLY A 495 -23.31 16.53 0.60
N ASN A 496 -22.83 16.49 1.84
CA ASN A 496 -21.41 16.69 2.18
C ASN A 496 -20.81 15.43 2.79
N TRP A 497 -19.60 15.09 2.36
CA TRP A 497 -18.79 14.05 2.98
C TRP A 497 -17.90 14.65 4.08
N THR A 498 -17.76 13.97 5.20
CA THR A 498 -16.94 14.39 6.35
C THR A 498 -16.34 13.16 7.01
N GLN A 499 -15.06 13.21 7.38
CA GLN A 499 -14.48 12.15 8.19
C GLN A 499 -15.05 12.25 9.61
N VAL A 500 -15.67 11.18 10.08
CA VAL A 500 -16.33 11.10 11.40
C VAL A 500 -15.55 10.23 12.39
N PHE A 501 -14.61 9.43 11.92
CA PHE A 501 -13.75 8.59 12.76
C PHE A 501 -12.40 8.34 12.06
N GLY A 502 -11.28 8.37 12.79
CA GLY A 502 -9.92 8.12 12.25
C GLY A 502 -9.55 6.63 12.14
N ALA A 503 -8.25 6.31 12.05
CA ALA A 503 -7.70 4.95 11.85
C ALA A 503 -8.08 4.29 10.49
N ASP A 504 -7.97 2.97 10.35
CA ASP A 504 -8.61 2.28 9.22
C ASP A 504 -10.10 2.19 9.51
N GLY A 505 -10.93 2.83 8.68
CA GLY A 505 -12.37 2.60 8.73
C GLY A 505 -12.72 1.23 8.15
N MET A 506 -13.40 0.39 8.92
CA MET A 506 -13.77 -0.97 8.53
C MET A 506 -15.28 -1.05 8.22
N ASP A 507 -16.03 -1.85 8.98
CA ASP A 507 -17.47 -2.03 8.79
C ASP A 507 -18.28 -0.95 9.51
N CYS A 508 -19.40 -0.55 8.93
CA CYS A 508 -20.24 0.56 9.42
C CYS A 508 -21.72 0.38 9.07
N MET A 509 -22.61 0.89 9.93
CA MET A 509 -24.07 0.82 9.74
C MET A 509 -24.79 1.95 10.46
N VAL A 510 -25.99 2.26 9.97
CA VAL A 510 -26.90 3.23 10.56
C VAL A 510 -28.11 2.48 11.14
N ASP A 511 -28.57 2.84 12.32
CA ASP A 511 -29.81 2.30 12.91
C ASP A 511 -30.98 2.60 11.97
N TYR A 512 -31.74 1.58 11.61
CA TYR A 512 -32.80 1.70 10.61
C TYR A 512 -34.02 2.50 11.10
N THR A 513 -34.02 2.95 12.35
CA THR A 513 -35.07 3.80 12.93
C THR A 513 -34.62 5.24 13.20
N ASP A 514 -33.31 5.50 13.25
CA ASP A 514 -32.74 6.77 13.70
C ASP A 514 -31.36 7.01 13.08
N ASP A 515 -31.27 8.01 12.20
CA ASP A 515 -30.06 8.36 11.47
C ASP A 515 -28.94 8.95 12.37
N ASP A 516 -29.28 9.37 13.59
CA ASP A 516 -28.29 9.85 14.57
C ASP A 516 -27.55 8.70 15.26
N ILE A 517 -28.05 7.47 15.13
CA ILE A 517 -27.44 6.28 15.73
C ILE A 517 -26.69 5.52 14.66
N ALA A 518 -25.37 5.52 14.79
CA ALA A 518 -24.49 4.85 13.85
C ALA A 518 -23.44 4.04 14.59
N TYR A 519 -22.94 3.04 13.90
CA TYR A 519 -21.91 2.15 14.39
C TYR A 519 -20.80 2.09 13.35
N VAL A 520 -19.57 2.22 13.80
CA VAL A 520 -18.37 2.13 12.96
C VAL A 520 -17.38 1.22 13.65
N SER A 521 -16.50 0.58 12.90
CA SER A 521 -15.43 -0.23 13.44
C SER A 521 -14.11 0.15 12.81
N TYR A 522 -13.02 -0.04 13.55
CA TYR A 522 -11.66 -0.04 13.01
C TYR A 522 -11.02 -1.41 13.19
N GLN A 523 -9.70 -1.52 12.97
CA GLN A 523 -8.95 -2.78 13.00
C GLN A 523 -9.36 -3.70 14.18
N TYR A 524 -9.42 -5.00 13.91
CA TYR A 524 -9.67 -6.04 14.92
C TYR A 524 -11.02 -5.93 15.63
N GLY A 525 -12.00 -5.32 14.97
CA GLY A 525 -13.37 -5.23 15.48
C GLY A 525 -13.50 -4.28 16.65
N ALA A 526 -12.67 -3.25 16.76
CA ALA A 526 -12.89 -2.20 17.73
C ALA A 526 -14.14 -1.39 17.35
N LEU A 527 -15.28 -1.82 17.87
CA LEU A 527 -16.63 -1.36 17.52
C LEU A 527 -17.01 -0.12 18.33
N GLN A 528 -17.43 0.92 17.64
CA GLN A 528 -17.78 2.22 18.19
C GLN A 528 -19.25 2.53 17.90
N ARG A 529 -19.90 3.27 18.81
CA ARG A 529 -21.28 3.75 18.64
C ARG A 529 -21.36 5.27 18.79
N SER A 530 -22.02 5.91 17.83
CA SER A 530 -22.51 7.28 17.93
C SER A 530 -24.01 7.29 18.20
N THR A 531 -24.48 8.32 18.92
CA THR A 531 -25.90 8.61 19.15
C THR A 531 -26.24 10.07 18.81
N ASP A 532 -25.39 10.71 18.00
CA ASP A 532 -25.47 12.12 17.65
C ASP A 532 -25.04 12.38 16.20
N GLY A 533 -25.26 11.40 15.31
CA GLY A 533 -25.03 11.55 13.87
C GLY A 533 -23.57 11.50 13.46
N GLY A 534 -22.73 10.81 14.23
CA GLY A 534 -21.29 10.68 14.00
C GLY A 534 -20.44 11.83 14.53
N ASN A 535 -20.96 12.65 15.45
CA ASN A 535 -20.17 13.72 16.07
C ASN A 535 -19.29 13.19 17.20
N ASN A 536 -19.78 12.23 17.99
CA ASN A 536 -19.03 11.55 19.03
C ASN A 536 -19.23 10.04 18.96
N PHE A 537 -18.21 9.30 19.38
CA PHE A 537 -18.20 7.85 19.39
C PHE A 537 -17.78 7.31 20.76
N ASN A 538 -18.41 6.22 21.18
CA ASN A 538 -18.06 5.49 22.38
C ASN A 538 -17.68 4.06 22.00
N ASP A 539 -16.60 3.56 22.59
CA ASP A 539 -16.21 2.17 22.45
C ASP A 539 -17.26 1.26 23.10
N ILE A 540 -17.70 0.28 22.33
CA ILE A 540 -18.66 -0.74 22.73
C ILE A 540 -18.17 -2.15 22.34
N ALA A 541 -16.90 -2.31 21.95
CA ALA A 541 -16.36 -3.60 21.55
C ALA A 541 -16.41 -4.60 22.73
N PRO A 542 -17.04 -5.77 22.58
CA PRO A 542 -17.04 -6.79 23.64
C PRO A 542 -15.75 -7.62 23.71
N SER A 543 -14.93 -7.60 22.66
CA SER A 543 -13.72 -8.44 22.52
C SER A 543 -12.84 -7.90 21.38
N SER A 544 -11.75 -8.62 21.06
CA SER A 544 -10.91 -8.41 19.87
C SER A 544 -11.17 -9.51 18.84
N GLY A 545 -11.27 -9.13 17.57
CA GLY A 545 -11.78 -9.98 16.49
C GLY A 545 -10.87 -10.07 15.27
N GLU A 546 -11.46 -10.48 14.15
CA GLU A 546 -10.76 -10.51 12.85
C GLU A 546 -10.52 -9.09 12.31
N TRP A 547 -9.61 -8.96 11.33
CA TRP A 547 -9.23 -7.68 10.71
C TRP A 547 -10.44 -6.79 10.38
N VAL A 548 -11.45 -7.37 9.72
CA VAL A 548 -12.81 -6.82 9.63
C VAL A 548 -13.74 -7.77 10.36
N THR A 549 -14.24 -7.34 11.52
CA THR A 549 -15.13 -8.12 12.39
C THR A 549 -16.59 -7.81 12.04
N PRO A 550 -17.43 -8.82 11.75
CA PRO A 550 -18.81 -8.60 11.35
C PRO A 550 -19.69 -8.26 12.56
N PHE A 551 -20.61 -7.33 12.37
CA PHE A 551 -21.68 -7.06 13.31
C PHE A 551 -22.96 -6.74 12.55
N ALA A 552 -24.10 -6.78 13.23
CA ALA A 552 -25.40 -6.54 12.62
C ALA A 552 -26.44 -6.08 13.66
N ILE A 553 -27.32 -5.18 13.23
CA ILE A 553 -28.53 -4.80 13.98
C ILE A 553 -29.59 -5.88 13.76
N ASP A 554 -30.29 -6.27 14.82
CA ASP A 554 -31.46 -7.13 14.72
C ASP A 554 -32.51 -6.45 13.81
N PRO A 555 -33.02 -7.14 12.78
CA PRO A 555 -33.91 -6.51 11.79
C PRO A 555 -35.32 -6.21 12.31
N VAL A 556 -35.66 -6.63 13.54
CA VAL A 556 -36.98 -6.40 14.16
C VAL A 556 -36.88 -5.51 15.40
N ASP A 557 -35.85 -5.68 16.23
CA ASP A 557 -35.60 -4.83 17.40
C ASP A 557 -34.24 -4.14 17.33
N HIS A 558 -34.23 -2.89 16.87
CA HIS A 558 -33.03 -2.08 16.69
C HIS A 558 -32.20 -1.84 17.98
N ASN A 559 -32.75 -2.06 19.17
CA ASN A 559 -31.96 -2.01 20.41
C ASN A 559 -31.03 -3.22 20.54
N THR A 560 -31.33 -4.29 19.80
CA THR A 560 -30.57 -5.53 19.78
C THR A 560 -29.53 -5.48 18.66
N ILE A 561 -28.26 -5.69 19.04
CA ILE A 561 -27.15 -5.82 18.09
C ILE A 561 -26.36 -7.09 18.39
N TYR A 562 -25.80 -7.67 17.33
CA TYR A 562 -24.97 -8.86 17.40
C TYR A 562 -23.60 -8.56 16.81
N ALA A 563 -22.54 -9.09 17.40
CA ALA A 563 -21.19 -8.95 16.89
C ALA A 563 -20.46 -10.30 16.96
N GLY A 564 -19.72 -10.63 15.91
CA GLY A 564 -19.02 -11.89 15.77
C GLY A 564 -17.52 -11.74 16.00
N TYR A 565 -17.03 -12.17 17.17
CA TYR A 565 -15.61 -12.19 17.53
C TYR A 565 -15.11 -13.63 17.60
N ASP A 566 -14.55 -14.08 18.72
CA ASP A 566 -14.33 -15.49 19.04
C ASP A 566 -15.67 -16.24 19.26
N GLN A 567 -16.72 -15.50 19.61
CA GLN A 567 -18.09 -15.96 19.79
C GLN A 567 -19.08 -14.94 19.22
N VAL A 568 -20.35 -15.35 19.12
CA VAL A 568 -21.42 -14.39 18.87
C VAL A 568 -21.78 -13.72 20.19
N TYR A 569 -21.57 -12.40 20.23
CA TYR A 569 -22.01 -11.53 21.31
C TYR A 569 -23.34 -10.90 20.94
N LYS A 570 -24.26 -10.82 21.90
CA LYS A 570 -25.55 -10.16 21.78
C LYS A 570 -25.66 -9.06 22.82
N SER A 571 -26.04 -7.88 22.38
CA SER A 571 -26.49 -6.80 23.24
C SER A 571 -27.96 -6.52 22.96
N THR A 572 -28.74 -6.22 23.99
CA THR A 572 -30.15 -5.77 23.87
C THR A 572 -30.30 -4.30 24.26
N ASN A 573 -29.19 -3.57 24.35
CA ASN A 573 -29.13 -2.17 24.72
C ASN A 573 -28.04 -1.44 23.92
N ARG A 574 -28.01 -1.73 22.61
CA ARG A 574 -27.18 -1.09 21.59
C ARG A 574 -25.68 -1.17 21.87
N GLY A 575 -25.20 -2.25 22.46
CA GLY A 575 -23.78 -2.48 22.75
C GLY A 575 -23.31 -1.96 24.11
N THR A 576 -24.21 -1.44 24.95
CA THR A 576 -23.83 -0.99 26.30
C THR A 576 -23.44 -2.18 27.20
N ASN A 577 -24.16 -3.29 27.09
CA ASN A 577 -23.85 -4.55 27.76
C ASN A 577 -23.94 -5.69 26.75
N TRP A 578 -23.04 -6.67 26.87
CA TRP A 578 -22.97 -7.83 26.00
C TRP A 578 -23.10 -9.13 26.77
N ASN A 579 -23.78 -10.11 26.17
CA ASN A 579 -23.80 -11.49 26.60
C ASN A 579 -23.32 -12.37 25.45
N THR A 580 -22.58 -13.43 25.76
CA THR A 580 -22.26 -14.45 24.76
C THR A 580 -23.49 -15.32 24.52
N ILE A 581 -23.81 -15.55 23.25
CA ILE A 581 -24.89 -16.45 22.83
C ILE A 581 -24.40 -17.49 21.82
N GLY A 582 -23.22 -17.32 21.21
CA GLY A 582 -22.67 -18.22 20.19
C GLY A 582 -21.98 -19.46 20.75
N PRO A 583 -21.66 -20.45 19.91
CA PRO A 583 -20.83 -21.56 20.35
C PRO A 583 -19.42 -21.05 20.67
N VAL A 584 -18.89 -21.42 21.84
CA VAL A 584 -17.52 -21.10 22.30
C VAL A 584 -16.43 -21.59 21.34
N ALA A 585 -16.75 -22.51 20.42
CA ALA A 585 -15.78 -23.18 19.56
C ALA A 585 -16.18 -23.17 18.08
N ILE A 586 -16.35 -21.99 17.48
CA ILE A 586 -16.36 -21.85 16.02
C ILE A 586 -14.96 -22.07 15.41
N GLY A 587 -13.93 -22.32 16.23
CA GLY A 587 -12.58 -22.74 15.83
C GLY A 587 -11.76 -21.75 15.02
N GLY A 588 -12.13 -20.47 15.07
CA GLY A 588 -11.45 -19.32 14.49
C GLY A 588 -12.24 -18.04 14.84
N GLY A 589 -11.78 -16.88 14.38
CA GLY A 589 -12.59 -15.67 14.47
C GLY A 589 -13.76 -15.71 13.49
N ILE A 590 -14.89 -15.11 13.88
CA ILE A 590 -16.07 -15.00 13.04
C ILE A 590 -15.81 -13.97 11.94
N ILE A 591 -16.10 -14.34 10.69
CA ILE A 591 -15.90 -13.49 9.50
C ILE A 591 -17.21 -13.10 8.81
N ALA A 592 -18.32 -13.76 9.17
CA ALA A 592 -19.65 -13.38 8.72
C ALA A 592 -20.71 -13.61 9.80
N LEU A 593 -21.70 -12.74 9.84
CA LEU A 593 -22.82 -12.78 10.77
C LEU A 593 -24.07 -12.26 10.04
N ALA A 594 -25.18 -12.96 10.18
CA ALA A 594 -26.46 -12.54 9.61
C ALA A 594 -27.64 -12.98 10.49
N ILE A 595 -28.66 -12.13 10.57
CA ILE A 595 -29.91 -12.38 11.29
C ILE A 595 -31.03 -12.41 10.27
N ALA A 596 -31.90 -13.43 10.33
CA ALA A 596 -32.99 -13.56 9.37
C ALA A 596 -34.07 -12.47 9.61
N PRO A 597 -34.39 -11.62 8.62
CA PRO A 597 -35.41 -10.57 8.77
C PRO A 597 -36.81 -11.09 9.10
N SER A 598 -37.13 -12.31 8.67
CA SER A 598 -38.43 -12.93 8.91
C SER A 598 -38.59 -13.49 10.33
N ASN A 599 -37.49 -13.80 11.02
CA ASN A 599 -37.51 -14.36 12.38
C ASN A 599 -36.12 -14.21 13.03
N PRO A 600 -35.92 -13.24 13.94
CA PRO A 600 -34.63 -13.00 14.57
C PRO A 600 -34.10 -14.13 15.45
N ASN A 601 -34.90 -15.17 15.72
CA ASN A 601 -34.37 -16.38 16.36
C ASN A 601 -33.43 -17.18 15.43
N TYR A 602 -33.49 -16.93 14.12
CA TYR A 602 -32.60 -17.52 13.14
C TYR A 602 -31.38 -16.62 12.92
N ILE A 603 -30.24 -17.05 13.44
CA ILE A 603 -28.96 -16.33 13.33
C ILE A 603 -27.95 -17.29 12.70
N TYR A 604 -27.18 -16.78 11.75
CA TYR A 604 -26.14 -17.49 11.03
C TYR A 604 -24.81 -16.83 11.31
N THR A 605 -23.78 -17.62 11.59
CA THR A 605 -22.41 -17.14 11.77
C THR A 605 -21.45 -18.09 11.08
N ALA A 606 -20.38 -17.54 10.51
CA ALA A 606 -19.35 -18.34 9.85
C ALA A 606 -17.95 -17.92 10.29
N ALA A 607 -17.11 -18.92 10.46
CA ALA A 607 -15.66 -18.80 10.37
C ALA A 607 -15.21 -19.30 8.99
N LEU A 608 -13.90 -19.32 8.74
CA LEU A 608 -13.35 -19.70 7.44
C LEU A 608 -13.84 -21.07 6.94
N ASP A 609 -13.81 -22.07 7.81
CA ASP A 609 -14.03 -23.47 7.44
C ASP A 609 -15.42 -24.00 7.87
N ARG A 610 -16.26 -23.16 8.47
CA ARG A 610 -17.52 -23.62 9.07
C ARG A 610 -18.58 -22.54 9.19
N ILE A 611 -19.83 -23.00 9.15
CA ILE A 611 -21.03 -22.19 9.37
C ILE A 611 -21.92 -22.84 10.43
N TYR A 612 -22.44 -22.01 11.33
CA TYR A 612 -23.37 -22.39 12.37
C TYR A 612 -24.67 -21.61 12.22
N MET A 613 -25.76 -22.25 12.62
CA MET A 613 -27.08 -21.64 12.70
C MET A 613 -27.74 -21.96 14.04
N THR A 614 -28.35 -20.94 14.64
CA THR A 614 -29.33 -21.12 15.72
C THR A 614 -30.72 -20.80 15.17
N SER A 615 -31.73 -21.49 15.67
CA SER A 615 -33.15 -21.24 15.37
C SER A 615 -33.95 -20.83 16.61
N ASN A 616 -33.26 -20.57 17.72
CA ASN A 616 -33.84 -20.24 19.03
C ASN A 616 -33.12 -19.07 19.70
N GLY A 617 -32.66 -18.10 18.91
CA GLY A 617 -32.12 -16.84 19.41
C GLY A 617 -30.77 -16.98 20.13
N GLY A 618 -30.03 -18.05 19.84
CA GLY A 618 -28.71 -18.33 20.40
C GLY A 618 -28.68 -19.31 21.57
N ALA A 619 -29.82 -19.87 22.01
CA ALA A 619 -29.80 -20.84 23.11
C ALA A 619 -29.09 -22.16 22.73
N SER A 620 -29.12 -22.54 21.45
CA SER A 620 -28.34 -23.66 20.91
C SER A 620 -27.95 -23.42 19.45
N TRP A 621 -26.81 -23.95 19.03
CA TRP A 621 -26.27 -23.80 17.68
C TRP A 621 -26.00 -25.14 17.00
N ASN A 622 -26.36 -25.22 15.74
CA ASN A 622 -26.15 -26.38 14.88
C ASN A 622 -25.07 -26.05 13.86
N ASN A 623 -24.08 -26.92 13.71
CA ASN A 623 -23.14 -26.86 12.60
C ASN A 623 -23.85 -27.31 11.32
N ILE A 624 -23.95 -26.41 10.34
CA ILE A 624 -24.63 -26.66 9.06
C ILE A 624 -23.65 -26.67 7.87
N THR A 625 -22.37 -26.91 8.14
CA THR A 625 -21.27 -26.86 7.16
C THR A 625 -21.36 -27.97 6.11
N THR A 626 -21.97 -29.11 6.47
CA THR A 626 -22.00 -30.31 5.61
C THR A 626 -22.58 -30.01 4.24
N GLY A 627 -21.79 -30.24 3.18
CA GLY A 627 -22.19 -30.07 1.78
C GLY A 627 -21.93 -28.69 1.19
N LEU A 628 -21.37 -27.74 1.97
CA LEU A 628 -20.99 -26.42 1.49
C LEU A 628 -19.51 -26.36 1.09
N PRO A 629 -19.14 -25.50 0.12
CA PRO A 629 -17.74 -25.12 -0.06
C PRO A 629 -17.30 -24.34 1.19
N VAL A 630 -16.12 -24.68 1.73
CA VAL A 630 -15.55 -23.98 2.89
C VAL A 630 -14.27 -23.25 2.47
N GLY A 631 -13.81 -22.29 3.26
CA GLY A 631 -12.52 -21.63 3.09
C GLY A 631 -11.40 -22.33 3.85
N SER A 632 -10.15 -21.89 3.65
CA SER A 632 -8.95 -22.39 4.33
C SER A 632 -8.88 -22.05 5.81
#